data_AF-A0ABD0QYE5-F1
#
_entry.id   AF-A0ABD0QYE5-F1
#
_cell.length_a   1.000
_cell.length_b   1.000
_cell.length_c   1.000
_cell.angle_alpha   90.00
_cell.angle_beta   90.00
_cell.angle_gamma   90.00
#
_symmetry.space_group_name_H-M   'P 1'
#
loop_
_entity.id
_entity.type
_entity.pdbx_description
1 polymer ?
#
loop_
_entity_poly.entity_id
_entity_poly.type
_entity_poly.pdbx_seq_one_letter_code
_entity_poly.pdbx_strand_id
1 'polypeptide(L)' 'VILPDYIRDTFVQAALSYIACNGEGSFVCRDNDCWCKCDPKFPECNCPYMDIQAMEESLLRISESWALTYKEFEDS' A
#
# COMPACT_ATOMS: atom_id res chain seq x y z
N VAL A 1 -25.71 1.02 25.96
CA VAL A 1 -24.66 0.20 25.31
C VAL A 1 -25.04 0.02 23.85
N ILE A 2 -24.16 0.33 22.89
CA ILE A 2 -24.47 0.30 21.44
C ILE A 2 -24.30 -1.10 20.83
N LEU A 3 -23.36 -1.92 21.34
CA LEU A 3 -23.10 -3.29 20.89
C LEU A 3 -23.03 -4.26 22.08
N PRO A 4 -23.67 -5.43 22.02
CA PRO A 4 -23.48 -6.51 22.99
C PRO A 4 -22.01 -6.93 23.17
N ASP A 5 -21.66 -7.33 24.39
CA ASP A 5 -20.28 -7.64 24.78
C ASP A 5 -19.65 -8.73 23.90
N TYR A 6 -20.42 -9.77 23.58
CA TYR A 6 -19.95 -10.91 22.79
C TYR A 6 -19.62 -10.59 21.33
N ILE A 7 -19.99 -9.41 20.81
CA ILE A 7 -19.66 -9.00 19.44
C ILE A 7 -18.69 -7.83 19.36
N ARG A 8 -18.33 -7.19 20.48
CA ARG A 8 -17.47 -6.01 20.45
C ARG A 8 -16.13 -6.30 19.79
N ASP A 9 -15.47 -7.38 20.19
CA ASP A 9 -14.14 -7.74 19.67
C ASP A 9 -14.19 -8.07 18.18
N THR A 10 -15.17 -8.87 17.75
CA THR A 10 -15.38 -9.20 16.34
C THR A 10 -15.70 -7.97 15.50
N PHE A 11 -16.49 -7.04 16.03
CA PHE A 11 -16.81 -5.79 15.34
C PHE A 11 -15.57 -4.90 15.16
N VAL A 12 -14.78 -4.72 16.22
CA VAL A 12 -13.52 -3.96 16.14
C VAL A 12 -12.57 -4.59 15.14
N GLN A 13 -12.43 -5.92 15.17
CA GLN A 13 -11.57 -6.66 14.25
C GLN A 13 -12.00 -6.51 12.79
N ALA A 14 -13.31 -6.57 12.52
CA ALA A 14 -13.86 -6.35 11.18
C ALA A 14 -13.63 -4.91 10.71
N ALA A 15 -13.83 -3.92 11.59
CA ALA A 15 -13.59 -2.51 11.27
C ALA A 15 -12.10 -2.25 10.96
N LEU A 16 -11.18 -2.79 11.76
CA LEU A 16 -9.74 -2.68 11.50
C LEU A 16 -9.35 -3.34 10.18
N SER A 17 -9.90 -4.52 9.87
CA SER A 17 -9.66 -5.21 8.60
C SER A 17 -10.15 -4.38 7.40
N TYR A 18 -11.31 -3.72 7.52
CA TYR A 18 -11.80 -2.84 6.48
C TYR A 18 -10.91 -1.61 6.28
N ILE A 19 -10.51 -0.95 7.37
CA ILE A 19 -9.70 0.28 7.30
C ILE A 19 -8.28 -0.01 6.81
N ALA A 20 -7.62 -1.04 7.35
CA ALA A 20 -6.22 -1.32 7.07
C ALA A 20 -6.00 -2.11 5.78
N CYS A 21 -6.97 -2.94 5.39
CA CYS A 21 -6.84 -3.85 4.25
C CYS A 21 -7.88 -3.59 3.16
N ASN A 22 -8.57 -2.45 3.19
CA ASN A 22 -9.61 -2.06 2.23
C ASN A 22 -10.74 -3.12 2.06
N GLY A 23 -10.98 -3.94 3.08
CA GLY A 23 -11.94 -5.06 3.01
C GLY A 23 -11.47 -6.26 2.17
N GLU A 24 -10.22 -6.26 1.71
CA GLU A 24 -9.61 -7.29 0.85
C GLU A 24 -8.80 -8.33 1.64
N GLY A 25 -8.79 -8.23 2.97
CA GLY A 25 -8.02 -9.11 3.83
C GLY A 25 -8.38 -8.97 5.31
N SER A 26 -7.74 -9.79 6.13
CA SER A 26 -7.85 -9.74 7.59
C SER A 26 -6.65 -9.01 8.19
N PHE A 27 -6.90 -8.07 9.08
CA PHE A 27 -5.84 -7.38 9.82
C PHE A 27 -5.30 -8.28 10.94
N VAL A 28 -4.02 -8.67 10.88
CA VAL A 28 -3.41 -9.60 11.85
C VAL A 28 -2.22 -8.92 12.50
N CYS A 29 -2.13 -8.99 13.83
CA CYS A 29 -0.99 -8.49 14.59
C CYS A 29 -0.30 -9.63 15.35
N ARG A 30 1.04 -9.64 15.33
CA ARG A 30 1.88 -10.56 16.08
C ARG A 30 3.13 -9.81 16.55
N ASP A 31 3.44 -9.91 17.84
CA ASP A 31 4.65 -9.30 18.42
C ASP A 31 4.78 -7.78 18.13
N ASN A 32 3.65 -7.06 18.14
CA ASN A 32 3.48 -5.65 17.77
C ASN A 32 3.65 -5.31 16.28
N ASP A 33 3.95 -6.28 15.42
CA ASP A 33 3.90 -6.11 13.97
C ASP A 33 2.52 -6.46 13.44
N CYS A 34 1.93 -5.57 12.66
CA CYS A 34 0.61 -5.78 12.06
C CYS A 34 0.68 -5.74 10.55
N TRP A 35 -0.06 -6.62 9.89
CA TRP A 35 -0.15 -6.69 8.44
C TRP A 35 -1.51 -7.20 7.97
N CYS A 36 -1.77 -6.98 6.69
CA CYS A 36 -2.94 -7.53 6.03
C CYS A 36 -2.65 -8.94 5.54
N LYS A 37 -3.39 -9.92 6.05
CA LYS A 37 -3.46 -11.23 5.43
C LYS A 37 -4.53 -11.19 4.35
N CYS A 38 -4.09 -11.02 3.10
CA CYS A 38 -4.98 -10.92 1.95
C CYS A 38 -5.88 -12.14 1.79
N ASP A 39 -7.12 -11.91 1.35
CA ASP A 39 -8.00 -12.97 0.87
C ASP A 39 -7.44 -13.49 -0.46
N PRO A 40 -7.53 -14.81 -0.75
CA PRO A 40 -7.08 -15.37 -2.03
C PRO A 40 -7.69 -14.71 -3.27
N LYS A 41 -8.85 -14.04 -3.16
CA LYS A 41 -9.47 -13.27 -4.24
C LYS A 41 -8.74 -11.95 -4.54
N PHE A 42 -7.97 -11.43 -3.58
CA PHE A 42 -7.24 -10.17 -3.66
C PHE A 42 -5.76 -10.40 -3.31
N PRO A 43 -5.00 -11.18 -4.11
CA PRO A 43 -3.63 -11.57 -3.77
C PRO A 43 -2.67 -10.38 -3.64
N GLU A 44 -3.01 -9.24 -4.23
CA GLU A 44 -2.23 -8.00 -4.19
C GLU A 44 -2.82 -6.95 -3.25
N CYS A 45 -3.61 -7.36 -2.25
CA CYS A 45 -4.23 -6.41 -1.32
C CYS A 45 -3.17 -5.54 -0.63
N ASN A 46 -3.53 -4.26 -0.42
CA ASN A 46 -2.64 -3.25 0.18
C ASN A 46 -1.31 -3.03 -0.59
N CYS A 47 -1.21 -3.47 -1.85
CA CYS A 47 -0.08 -3.14 -2.72
C CYS A 47 -0.19 -1.66 -3.16
N PRO A 48 0.81 -0.80 -2.90
CA PRO A 48 0.76 0.62 -3.20
C PRO A 48 1.09 0.90 -4.69
N TYR A 49 0.29 0.34 -5.60
CA TYR A 49 0.57 0.38 -7.05
C TYR A 49 0.73 1.81 -7.59
N MET A 50 -0.15 2.72 -7.16
CA MET A 50 -0.10 4.12 -7.60
C MET A 50 1.17 4.83 -7.15
N ASP A 51 1.65 4.56 -5.93
CA ASP A 51 2.89 5.15 -5.42
C ASP A 51 4.10 4.59 -6.17
N ILE A 52 4.12 3.28 -6.43
CA ILE A 52 5.17 2.62 -7.25
C ILE A 52 5.21 3.25 -8.64
N GLN A 53 4.06 3.39 -9.30
CA GLN A 53 3.98 3.99 -10.62
C GLN A 53 4.46 5.44 -10.62
N ALA A 54 4.07 6.24 -9.63
CA ALA A 54 4.54 7.63 -9.49
C ALA A 54 6.06 7.70 -9.29
N MET A 55 6.64 6.75 -8.54
CA MET A 55 8.08 6.63 -8.39
C MET A 55 8.77 6.26 -9.71
N GLU A 56 8.22 5.30 -10.46
CA GLU A 56 8.76 4.91 -11.78
C GLU A 56 8.73 6.07 -12.78
N GLU A 57 7.63 6.81 -12.86
CA GLU A 57 7.51 7.99 -13.72
C GLU A 57 8.53 9.09 -13.33
N SER A 58 8.77 9.27 -12.03
CA SER A 58 9.80 10.18 -11.53
C SER A 58 11.20 9.76 -11.97
N LEU A 59 11.54 8.47 -11.87
CA LEU A 59 12.83 7.93 -12.29
C LEU A 59 13.05 8.09 -13.81
N LEU A 60 12.01 7.86 -14.61
CA LEU A 60 12.06 8.06 -16.06
C LEU A 60 12.41 9.51 -16.41
N ARG A 61 11.69 10.48 -15.82
CA ARG A 61 11.95 11.91 -16.04
C ARG A 61 13.37 12.32 -15.63
N ILE A 62 13.87 11.79 -14.53
CA ILE A 62 15.25 12.03 -14.09
C ILE A 62 16.23 11.51 -15.14
N SER A 63 16.03 10.28 -15.62
CA SER A 63 16.88 9.67 -16.66
C SER A 63 16.89 10.50 -17.95
N GLU A 64 15.74 10.97 -18.41
CA GLU A 64 15.62 11.82 -19.59
C GLU A 64 16.35 13.16 -19.40
N SER A 65 16.20 13.79 -18.23
CA SER A 65 16.91 15.03 -17.89
C SER A 65 18.43 14.85 -17.90
N TRP A 66 18.93 13.74 -17.36
CA TRP A 66 20.36 13.42 -17.40
C TRP A 66 20.84 13.25 -18.83
N ALA A 67 20.13 12.49 -19.66
CA ALA A 67 20.51 12.28 -21.06
C ALA A 67 20.59 13.58 -21.86
N LEU A 68 19.65 14.51 -21.66
CA LEU A 68 19.67 15.83 -22.27
C LEU A 68 20.89 16.64 -21.81
N THR A 69 21.13 16.69 -20.50
CA THR A 69 22.27 17.42 -19.92
C THR A 69 23.61 16.88 -20.42
N TYR A 70 23.74 15.55 -20.51
CA TYR A 70 24.94 14.92 -21.06
C TYR A 70 25.18 15.30 -22.52
N LYS A 71 24.11 15.32 -23.33
CA LYS A 71 24.21 15.73 -24.74
C LYS A 71 24.63 17.19 -24.89
N GLU A 72 24.03 18.10 -24.11
CA GLU A 72 24.42 19.51 -24.11
C GLU A 72 25.89 19.72 -23.71
N PHE A 73 26.39 18.90 -22.78
CA PHE A 73 27.79 18.90 -22.40
C PHE A 73 28.71 18.37 -23.51
N GLU A 74 28.35 17.29 -24.21
CA GLU A 74 29.12 16.78 -25.36
C GLU A 74 29.18 17.78 -26.53
N ASP A 75 28.12 18.57 -26.72
CA ASP A 75 28.01 19.57 -27.78
C ASP A 75 28.75 20.91 -27.48
N SER A 76 29.32 21.09 -26.27
CA SER A 76 30.02 22.30 -25.80
C SER A 76 31.53 22.25 -25.98
#